data_AF-A0AAJ0CQD5-F1
#
_entry.id   AF-A0AAJ0CQD5-F1
#
_cell.length_a   1.000
_cell.length_b   1.000
_cell.length_c   1.000
_cell.angle_alpha   90.00
_cell.angle_beta   90.00
_cell.angle_gamma   90.00
#
_symmetry.space_group_name_H-M   'P 1'
#
loop_
_entity.id
_entity.type
_entity.pdbx_description
1 polymer ?
#
loop_
_entity_poly.entity_id
_entity_poly.type
_entity_poly.pdbx_seq_one_letter_code
_entity_poly.pdbx_strand_id
1 'polypeptide(L)'
;MESCGVFNRLRDQTLCDGRGLKLRQDFHPPYAVRVAGKWTINPQFGSDEEIEVFVYNVTCDEADALPCVKCGIPVCEECRYYPRAAPPTSYPDRRPHLCSSFELWNIMALCAPCDAAAEKEVKGKFLNELCDCDRYTRWICVPCRDAEQRFVKKYFNECTKMEWNWHEPGDDDDDDDDDDDDDYAPSKYFNDHAFDRAFWCLCGAKVDQDTRFRCTWCKRRHLPEGEWYREFRDVGSKLPFFDNNPNYPRWTTISGEDRHYPNPYPRLGYARPGDEAVTSL
;
A
#
# COMPACT_ATOMS: atom_id res chain seq x y z
N MET A 1 -17.76 -26.29 28.58
CA MET A 1 -17.35 -25.94 27.21
C MET A 1 -16.88 -24.47 27.18
N GLU A 2 -15.97 -24.09 28.09
CA GLU A 2 -15.69 -22.68 28.45
C GLU A 2 -14.22 -22.25 28.29
N SER A 3 -13.35 -23.09 27.71
CA SER A 3 -11.92 -22.74 27.55
C SER A 3 -11.62 -21.85 26.34
N CYS A 4 -12.53 -21.74 25.36
CA CYS A 4 -12.26 -21.03 24.12
C CYS A 4 -12.30 -19.49 24.28
N GLY A 5 -13.17 -18.97 25.14
CA GLY A 5 -13.31 -17.52 25.36
C GLY A 5 -12.13 -16.90 26.13
N VAL A 6 -11.56 -17.64 27.09
CA VAL A 6 -10.42 -17.18 27.88
C VAL A 6 -9.13 -17.24 27.07
N PHE A 7 -8.90 -18.30 26.30
CA PHE A 7 -7.74 -18.40 25.41
C PHE A 7 -7.74 -17.36 24.28
N ASN A 8 -8.91 -17.05 23.71
CA ASN A 8 -9.02 -15.97 22.73
C ASN A 8 -8.71 -14.61 23.38
N ARG A 9 -9.26 -14.32 24.58
CA ARG A 9 -8.90 -13.09 25.32
C ARG A 9 -7.41 -13.02 25.68
N LEU A 10 -6.79 -14.13 26.09
CA LEU A 10 -5.36 -14.18 26.40
C LEU A 10 -4.48 -13.98 25.15
N ARG A 11 -4.93 -14.50 24.00
CA ARG A 11 -4.28 -14.29 22.70
C ARG A 11 -4.43 -12.84 22.22
N ASP A 12 -5.57 -12.22 22.49
CA ASP A 12 -5.83 -10.80 22.20
C ASP A 12 -5.11 -9.86 23.19
N GLN A 13 -4.50 -10.40 24.25
CA GLN A 13 -3.75 -9.69 25.30
C GLN A 13 -2.23 -9.79 25.18
N THR A 14 -1.69 -10.54 24.21
CA THR A 14 -0.23 -10.62 23.99
C THR A 14 0.13 -9.82 22.73
N LEU A 15 0.78 -8.67 22.97
CA LEU A 15 0.62 -7.41 22.24
C LEU A 15 1.60 -7.16 21.10
N CYS A 16 2.77 -7.78 21.12
CA CYS A 16 3.78 -7.60 20.09
C CYS A 16 4.86 -8.66 20.27
N ASP A 17 5.02 -9.60 19.33
CA ASP A 17 6.01 -10.68 19.47
C ASP A 17 7.44 -10.29 19.05
N GLY A 18 7.69 -9.00 18.83
CA GLY A 18 9.00 -8.50 18.41
C GLY A 18 9.40 -8.89 16.99
N ARG A 19 8.63 -9.70 16.24
CA ARG A 19 9.07 -10.23 14.94
C ARG A 19 9.29 -9.12 13.92
N GLY A 20 8.41 -8.13 13.86
CA GLY A 20 8.58 -7.04 12.90
C GLY A 20 9.71 -6.08 13.31
N LEU A 21 9.96 -5.88 14.61
CA LEU A 21 11.13 -5.14 15.11
C LEU A 21 12.41 -5.86 14.72
N LYS A 22 12.49 -7.18 14.97
CA LYS A 22 13.63 -8.01 14.60
C LYS A 22 13.90 -7.99 13.10
N LEU A 23 12.88 -8.15 12.26
CA LEU A 23 13.04 -8.06 10.80
C LEU A 23 13.63 -6.72 10.35
N ARG A 24 13.28 -5.62 11.02
CA ARG A 24 13.83 -4.29 10.73
C ARG A 24 15.29 -4.19 11.18
N GLN A 25 15.59 -4.63 12.39
CA GLN A 25 16.97 -4.63 12.94
C GLN A 25 17.91 -5.52 12.12
N ASP A 26 17.42 -6.66 11.64
CA ASP A 26 18.18 -7.60 10.81
C ASP A 26 18.24 -7.18 9.33
N PHE A 27 17.63 -6.05 8.94
CA PHE A 27 17.49 -5.60 7.55
C PHE A 27 16.94 -6.70 6.62
N HIS A 28 16.06 -7.56 7.15
CA HIS A 28 15.44 -8.62 6.37
C HIS A 28 14.29 -8.08 5.51
N PRO A 29 13.99 -8.68 4.35
CA PRO A 29 12.78 -8.36 3.60
C PRO A 29 11.55 -8.38 4.53
N PRO A 30 10.62 -7.42 4.45
CA PRO A 30 10.49 -6.39 3.40
C PRO A 30 11.31 -5.11 3.61
N TYR A 31 12.16 -5.07 4.63
CA TYR A 31 12.94 -3.91 5.07
C TYR A 31 14.37 -3.84 4.51
N ALA A 32 14.74 -4.83 3.69
CA ALA A 32 16.01 -4.89 3.01
C ALA A 32 16.04 -3.90 1.83
N VAL A 33 16.89 -2.88 1.90
CA VAL A 33 17.18 -1.99 0.77
C VAL A 33 18.25 -2.65 -0.09
N ARG A 34 17.89 -3.15 -1.27
CA ARG A 34 18.86 -3.84 -2.15
C ARG A 34 19.89 -2.91 -2.80
N VAL A 35 19.71 -1.60 -2.61
CA VAL A 35 20.32 -0.52 -3.41
C VAL A 35 20.79 0.67 -2.56
N ALA A 36 20.72 0.58 -1.22
CA ALA A 36 21.30 1.59 -0.32
C ALA A 36 22.79 1.80 -0.66
N GLY A 37 23.22 3.06 -0.71
CA GLY A 37 24.58 3.45 -1.09
C GLY A 37 24.94 3.28 -2.57
N LYS A 38 24.01 2.88 -3.45
CA LYS A 38 24.23 2.81 -4.90
C LYS A 38 23.52 3.94 -5.63
N TRP A 39 24.22 4.58 -6.55
CA TRP A 39 23.61 5.54 -7.47
C TRP A 39 22.55 4.86 -8.33
N THR A 40 21.37 5.47 -8.42
CA THR A 40 20.20 4.97 -9.17
C THR A 40 19.41 6.15 -9.71
N ILE A 41 18.80 5.96 -10.89
CA ILE A 41 18.01 7.00 -11.57
C ILE A 41 16.73 7.36 -10.82
N ASN A 42 16.31 6.49 -9.90
CA ASN A 42 15.14 6.62 -9.06
C ASN A 42 15.60 6.89 -7.61
N PRO A 43 15.55 8.15 -7.12
CA PRO A 43 16.09 8.56 -5.82
C PRO A 43 15.54 7.77 -4.62
N GLN A 44 14.36 7.16 -4.77
CA GLN A 44 13.69 6.29 -3.81
C GLN A 44 14.46 5.00 -3.49
N PHE A 45 15.37 4.63 -4.38
CA PHE A 45 16.24 3.46 -4.27
C PHE A 45 17.67 3.84 -3.87
N GLY A 46 18.00 5.15 -3.84
CA GLY A 46 19.37 5.65 -3.72
C GLY A 46 19.71 6.30 -2.38
N SER A 47 18.80 6.26 -1.41
CA SER A 47 19.04 6.88 -0.10
C SER A 47 19.91 5.98 0.78
N ASP A 48 21.00 6.57 1.32
CA ASP A 48 21.62 6.12 2.55
C ASP A 48 20.59 6.33 3.69
N GLU A 49 20.20 5.22 4.30
CA GLU A 49 19.29 5.10 5.45
C GLU A 49 17.86 5.65 5.26
N GLU A 50 16.97 4.72 4.93
CA GLU A 50 15.53 4.91 4.77
C GLU A 50 14.81 5.24 6.11
N ILE A 51 14.03 6.34 6.13
CA ILE A 51 13.16 6.91 7.20
C ILE A 51 13.20 6.15 8.55
N GLU A 52 13.86 6.74 9.55
CA GLU A 52 13.82 6.34 10.96
C GLU A 52 12.67 7.03 11.72
N VAL A 53 11.47 7.06 11.15
CA VAL A 53 10.33 7.68 11.82
C VAL A 53 9.77 6.64 12.79
N PHE A 54 10.21 6.77 14.04
CA PHE A 54 10.02 5.92 15.22
C PHE A 54 10.99 4.74 15.44
N VAL A 55 12.06 4.59 14.67
CA VAL A 55 12.77 3.28 14.61
C VAL A 55 14.03 3.20 15.49
N TYR A 56 14.19 4.06 16.51
CA TYR A 56 15.28 3.91 17.48
C TYR A 56 14.95 3.01 18.67
N ASN A 57 13.68 2.61 18.81
CA ASN A 57 13.30 1.70 19.87
C ASN A 57 13.88 0.31 19.60
N VAL A 58 14.86 -0.06 20.44
CA VAL A 58 15.48 -1.40 20.44
C VAL A 58 14.59 -2.46 21.10
N THR A 59 13.48 -2.03 21.71
CA THR A 59 12.48 -2.85 22.39
C THR A 59 11.09 -2.46 21.91
N CYS A 60 10.14 -3.40 21.91
CA CYS A 60 8.74 -3.11 21.59
C CYS A 60 8.08 -2.36 22.75
N ASP A 61 7.36 -1.28 22.45
CA ASP A 61 6.43 -0.66 23.39
C ASP A 61 5.02 -1.19 23.13
N GLU A 62 4.54 -2.04 24.04
CA GLU A 62 3.26 -2.70 23.91
C GLU A 62 2.08 -1.83 24.38
N ALA A 63 2.34 -0.71 25.08
CA ALA A 63 1.30 0.09 25.71
C ALA A 63 0.32 0.74 24.71
N ASP A 64 0.81 1.11 23.52
CA ASP A 64 0.05 1.77 22.46
C ASP A 64 -0.22 0.86 21.25
N ALA A 65 -0.13 -0.46 21.41
CA ALA A 65 -0.37 -1.40 20.32
C ALA A 65 -1.82 -1.34 19.81
N LEU A 66 -2.00 -1.09 18.51
CA LEU A 66 -3.31 -1.10 17.86
C LEU A 66 -3.55 -2.43 17.14
N PRO A 67 -4.80 -2.89 17.03
CA PRO A 67 -5.12 -4.10 16.29
C PRO A 67 -4.78 -3.95 14.80
N CYS A 68 -4.05 -4.92 14.26
CA CYS A 68 -3.84 -5.04 12.82
C CYS A 68 -5.20 -5.08 12.11
N VAL A 69 -5.42 -4.17 11.15
CA VAL A 69 -6.69 -4.06 10.40
C VAL A 69 -7.07 -5.37 9.68
N LYS A 70 -6.11 -6.27 9.47
CA LYS A 70 -6.30 -7.54 8.76
C LYS A 70 -6.61 -8.73 9.65
N CYS A 71 -5.83 -8.95 10.69
CA CYS A 71 -5.97 -10.13 11.56
C CYS A 71 -6.53 -9.82 12.94
N GLY A 72 -6.69 -8.54 13.31
CA GLY A 72 -7.17 -8.10 14.63
C GLY A 72 -6.14 -8.24 15.75
N ILE A 73 -5.01 -8.92 15.50
CA ILE A 73 -3.93 -9.08 16.48
C ILE A 73 -3.30 -7.71 16.76
N PRO A 74 -3.18 -7.28 18.03
CA PRO A 74 -2.47 -6.06 18.39
C PRO A 74 -1.03 -6.09 17.86
N VAL A 75 -0.56 -4.94 17.38
CA VAL A 75 0.81 -4.73 16.92
C VAL A 75 1.25 -3.38 17.46
N CYS A 76 2.43 -3.36 18.07
CA CYS A 76 3.09 -2.12 18.46
C CYS A 76 3.49 -1.26 17.25
N GLU A 77 3.95 -0.04 17.50
CA GLU A 77 4.50 0.88 16.48
C GLU A 77 5.82 0.32 15.92
N GLU A 78 6.66 -0.22 16.80
CA GLU A 78 7.68 -1.17 16.39
C GLU A 78 6.99 -2.39 15.81
N CYS A 79 7.54 -3.30 15.02
CA CYS A 79 6.73 -4.40 14.44
C CYS A 79 5.56 -4.06 13.49
N ARG A 80 4.88 -2.90 13.56
CA ARG A 80 3.99 -2.45 12.48
C ARG A 80 4.80 -2.35 11.18
N TYR A 81 4.16 -2.76 10.10
CA TYR A 81 4.75 -2.58 8.78
C TYR A 81 4.69 -1.11 8.36
N TYR A 82 5.87 -0.57 8.04
CA TYR A 82 6.06 0.73 7.42
C TYR A 82 6.87 0.61 6.13
N PRO A 83 6.55 1.38 5.08
CA PRO A 83 7.52 1.68 4.04
C PRO A 83 8.72 2.36 4.71
N ARG A 84 9.93 1.83 4.50
CA ARG A 84 11.12 2.44 5.08
C ARG A 84 11.53 3.69 4.32
N ALA A 85 11.42 3.73 2.98
CA ALA A 85 11.87 4.87 2.20
C ALA A 85 10.95 6.09 2.33
N ALA A 86 11.55 7.29 2.27
CA ALA A 86 10.84 8.57 2.22
C ALA A 86 9.76 8.48 1.14
N PRO A 87 8.50 8.87 1.42
CA PRO A 87 7.54 9.02 0.33
C PRO A 87 8.18 9.92 -0.75
N PRO A 88 8.16 9.52 -2.03
CA PRO A 88 8.63 10.37 -3.09
C PRO A 88 7.95 11.74 -3.02
N THR A 89 8.71 12.83 -3.13
CA THR A 89 8.19 14.20 -3.02
C THR A 89 7.18 14.53 -4.12
N SER A 90 7.41 14.04 -5.34
CA SER A 90 6.53 14.29 -6.48
C SER A 90 5.32 13.35 -6.54
N TYR A 91 5.47 12.11 -6.05
CA TYR A 91 4.45 11.07 -6.19
C TYR A 91 4.50 10.07 -5.03
N PRO A 92 3.84 10.37 -3.89
CA PRO A 92 4.01 9.57 -2.70
C PRO A 92 3.31 8.21 -2.73
N ASP A 93 2.64 7.78 -3.80
CA ASP A 93 1.96 6.46 -3.90
C ASP A 93 1.03 6.12 -2.71
N ARG A 94 0.32 7.12 -2.19
CA ARG A 94 -0.50 6.93 -0.99
C ARG A 94 -1.63 5.94 -1.22
N ARG A 95 -2.33 6.07 -2.34
CA ARG A 95 -3.48 5.24 -2.68
C ARG A 95 -3.03 3.98 -3.41
N PRO A 96 -3.60 2.80 -3.09
CA PRO A 96 -3.17 1.54 -3.68
C PRO A 96 -3.25 1.50 -5.21
N HIS A 97 -4.23 2.19 -5.79
CA HIS A 97 -4.55 2.25 -7.22
C HIS A 97 -3.92 3.45 -7.95
N LEU A 98 -3.25 4.36 -7.23
CA LEU A 98 -2.64 5.56 -7.81
C LEU A 98 -1.12 5.47 -7.59
N CYS A 99 -0.44 4.78 -8.50
CA CYS A 99 1.02 4.71 -8.54
C CYS A 99 1.58 5.85 -9.40
N SER A 100 2.76 6.37 -9.03
CA SER A 100 3.46 7.47 -9.71
C SER A 100 3.73 7.22 -11.19
N SER A 101 3.97 5.95 -11.55
CA SER A 101 4.24 5.50 -12.90
C SER A 101 2.96 5.32 -13.72
N PHE A 102 1.78 5.61 -13.16
CA PHE A 102 0.49 5.21 -13.73
C PHE A 102 0.36 3.70 -14.00
N GLU A 103 1.26 2.90 -13.40
CA GLU A 103 1.18 1.46 -13.44
C GLU A 103 0.07 0.98 -12.50
N LEU A 104 -0.79 0.12 -13.03
CA LEU A 104 -1.88 -0.47 -12.28
C LEU A 104 -1.31 -1.52 -11.32
N TRP A 105 -1.61 -1.34 -10.04
CA TRP A 105 -1.30 -2.32 -9.01
C TRP A 105 -2.35 -2.26 -7.91
N ASN A 106 -2.44 -3.32 -7.09
CA ASN A 106 -3.37 -3.42 -5.95
C ASN A 106 -4.86 -3.18 -6.25
N ILE A 107 -5.28 -3.38 -7.49
CA ILE A 107 -6.69 -3.37 -7.91
C ILE A 107 -7.12 -4.76 -8.39
N MET A 108 -8.41 -5.04 -8.31
CA MET A 108 -9.02 -6.24 -8.86
C MET A 108 -10.42 -5.95 -9.41
N ALA A 109 -10.77 -6.60 -10.50
CA ALA A 109 -12.12 -6.63 -11.08
C ALA A 109 -12.82 -7.93 -10.65
N LEU A 110 -14.10 -7.87 -10.30
CA LEU A 110 -14.89 -9.04 -9.90
C LEU A 110 -16.19 -9.10 -10.71
N CYS A 111 -16.57 -10.28 -11.18
CA CYS A 111 -17.90 -10.48 -11.75
C CYS A 111 -18.98 -10.30 -10.69
N ALA A 112 -20.22 -10.00 -11.08
CA ALA A 112 -21.30 -9.64 -10.17
C ALA A 112 -21.51 -10.62 -8.98
N PRO A 113 -21.47 -11.96 -9.14
CA PRO A 113 -21.56 -12.89 -8.00
C PRO A 113 -20.40 -12.75 -7.00
N CYS A 114 -19.17 -12.66 -7.49
CA CYS A 114 -17.98 -12.51 -6.65
C CYS A 114 -17.94 -11.12 -5.99
N ASP A 115 -18.39 -10.09 -6.70
CA ASP A 115 -18.53 -8.74 -6.19
C ASP A 115 -19.52 -8.69 -5.01
N ALA A 116 -20.69 -9.32 -5.16
CA ALA A 116 -21.69 -9.41 -4.09
C ALA A 116 -21.16 -10.18 -2.87
N ALA A 117 -20.40 -11.25 -3.09
CA ALA A 117 -19.75 -12.00 -2.02
C ALA A 117 -18.70 -11.16 -1.28
N ALA A 118 -17.86 -10.42 -2.02
CA ALA A 118 -16.89 -9.51 -1.44
C ALA A 118 -17.57 -8.38 -0.65
N GLU A 119 -18.68 -7.84 -1.14
CA GLU A 119 -19.45 -6.80 -0.46
C GLU A 119 -19.99 -7.29 0.89
N LYS A 120 -20.55 -8.52 0.91
CA LYS A 120 -21.01 -9.15 2.15
C LYS A 120 -19.87 -9.35 3.16
N GLU A 121 -18.66 -9.64 2.69
CA GLU A 121 -17.48 -9.81 3.55
C GLU A 121 -17.03 -8.50 4.18
N VAL A 122 -17.07 -7.38 3.46
CA VAL A 122 -16.55 -6.07 3.94
C VAL A 122 -17.57 -5.22 4.68
N LYS A 123 -18.87 -5.53 4.53
CA LYS A 123 -19.95 -4.74 5.13
C LYS A 123 -19.79 -4.60 6.64
N GLY A 124 -19.76 -3.35 7.11
CA GLY A 124 -19.64 -3.01 8.54
C GLY A 124 -18.24 -3.17 9.14
N LYS A 125 -17.22 -3.52 8.34
CA LYS A 125 -15.82 -3.64 8.82
C LYS A 125 -15.01 -2.36 8.69
N PHE A 126 -15.49 -1.40 7.90
CA PHE A 126 -14.79 -0.16 7.61
C PHE A 126 -15.71 1.04 7.84
N LEU A 127 -15.13 2.18 8.21
CA LEU A 127 -15.87 3.43 8.40
C LEU A 127 -16.37 4.03 7.08
N ASN A 128 -15.57 3.89 6.01
CA ASN A 128 -15.91 4.39 4.69
C ASN A 128 -16.44 3.28 3.78
N GLU A 129 -17.49 3.58 3.00
CA GLU A 129 -18.08 2.65 2.03
C GLU A 129 -17.13 2.35 0.86
N LEU A 130 -16.36 3.36 0.44
CA LEU A 130 -15.33 3.24 -0.59
C LEU A 130 -13.95 2.99 0.02
N CYS A 131 -13.02 2.52 -0.81
CA CYS A 131 -11.63 2.36 -0.43
C CYS A 131 -10.99 3.71 -0.05
N ASP A 132 -10.53 3.81 1.19
CA ASP A 132 -9.72 4.93 1.69
C ASP A 132 -8.34 4.46 2.18
N CYS A 133 -7.88 3.30 1.69
CA CYS A 133 -6.58 2.78 2.07
C CYS A 133 -5.46 3.78 1.74
N ASP A 134 -4.50 3.88 2.65
CA ASP A 134 -3.33 4.73 2.52
C ASP A 134 -2.09 3.97 2.99
N ARG A 135 -1.12 3.82 2.11
CA ARG A 135 0.12 3.07 2.36
C ARG A 135 0.82 3.49 3.66
N TYR A 136 0.77 4.76 4.05
CA TYR A 136 1.54 5.32 5.17
C TYR A 136 0.78 5.34 6.49
N THR A 137 -0.55 5.33 6.46
CA THR A 137 -1.38 5.41 7.69
C THR A 137 -2.03 4.09 8.08
N ARG A 138 -1.90 3.04 7.26
CA ARG A 138 -2.46 1.70 7.54
C ARG A 138 -1.73 0.98 8.66
N TRP A 139 -2.50 0.55 9.68
CA TRP A 139 -2.02 -0.27 10.78
C TRP A 139 -2.10 -1.77 10.46
N ILE A 140 -1.01 -2.35 9.95
CA ILE A 140 -0.93 -3.79 9.59
C ILE A 140 0.37 -4.43 10.09
N CYS A 141 0.32 -5.71 10.46
CA CYS A 141 1.51 -6.50 10.76
C CYS A 141 2.23 -6.98 9.49
N VAL A 142 3.52 -7.27 9.61
CA VAL A 142 4.34 -7.78 8.50
C VAL A 142 3.76 -9.04 7.84
N PRO A 143 3.31 -10.08 8.57
CA PRO A 143 2.69 -11.25 7.95
C PRO A 143 1.47 -10.93 7.09
N CYS A 144 0.62 -9.99 7.54
CA CYS A 144 -0.56 -9.57 6.77
C CYS A 144 -0.17 -8.79 5.52
N ARG A 145 0.84 -7.91 5.61
CA ARG A 145 1.39 -7.23 4.44
C ARG A 145 1.94 -8.21 3.41
N ASP A 146 2.68 -9.24 3.83
CA ASP A 146 3.23 -10.23 2.90
C ASP A 146 2.15 -11.13 2.31
N ALA A 147 1.08 -11.40 3.04
CA ALA A 147 -0.11 -12.06 2.49
C ALA A 147 -0.79 -11.19 1.42
N GLU A 148 -0.95 -9.88 1.65
CA GLU A 148 -1.46 -8.93 0.66
C GLU A 148 -0.58 -8.94 -0.60
N GLN A 149 0.74 -8.78 -0.46
CA GLN A 149 1.64 -8.73 -1.60
C GLN A 149 1.60 -10.02 -2.43
N ARG A 150 1.54 -11.19 -1.77
CA ARG A 150 1.37 -12.49 -2.45
C ARG A 150 0.05 -12.57 -3.20
N PHE A 151 -1.04 -12.11 -2.59
CA PHE A 151 -2.35 -12.09 -3.24
C PHE A 151 -2.34 -11.18 -4.47
N VAL A 152 -1.81 -9.95 -4.38
CA VAL A 152 -1.76 -9.02 -5.52
C VAL A 152 -0.94 -9.59 -6.65
N LYS A 153 0.26 -10.09 -6.35
CA LYS A 153 1.12 -10.71 -7.36
C LYS A 153 0.43 -11.89 -8.05
N LYS A 154 -0.24 -12.75 -7.27
CA LYS A 154 -1.00 -13.88 -7.81
C LYS A 154 -2.12 -13.41 -8.73
N TYR A 155 -2.92 -12.43 -8.28
CA TYR A 155 -4.03 -11.89 -9.07
C TYR A 155 -3.55 -11.27 -10.38
N PHE A 156 -2.52 -10.43 -10.36
CA PHE A 156 -1.98 -9.82 -11.58
C PHE A 156 -1.42 -10.88 -12.54
N ASN A 157 -0.78 -11.92 -12.03
CA ASN A 157 -0.24 -12.98 -12.87
C ASN A 157 -1.30 -13.90 -13.49
N GLU A 158 -2.38 -14.20 -12.75
CA GLU A 158 -3.35 -15.23 -13.13
C GLU A 158 -4.65 -14.66 -13.71
N CYS A 159 -4.99 -13.43 -13.37
CA CYS A 159 -6.28 -12.80 -13.68
C CYS A 159 -6.13 -11.50 -14.48
N THR A 160 -4.94 -11.20 -15.02
CA THR A 160 -4.75 -10.05 -15.91
C THR A 160 -3.86 -10.41 -17.09
N LYS A 161 -4.02 -9.71 -18.21
CA LYS A 161 -3.19 -9.85 -19.42
C LYS A 161 -2.97 -8.47 -20.06
N MET A 162 -1.75 -8.21 -20.50
CA MET A 162 -1.45 -7.02 -21.33
C MET A 162 -2.00 -7.20 -22.75
N GLU A 163 -2.28 -6.09 -23.44
CA GLU A 163 -2.88 -6.06 -24.79
C GLU A 163 -2.21 -6.99 -25.81
N TRP A 164 -0.89 -7.06 -25.83
CA TRP A 164 -0.14 -7.96 -26.72
C TRP A 164 -0.27 -9.46 -26.39
N ASN A 165 -1.00 -9.84 -25.33
CA ASN A 165 -1.33 -11.23 -24.99
C ASN A 165 -2.84 -11.49 -24.99
N TRP A 166 -3.64 -10.57 -25.53
CA TRP A 166 -5.10 -10.77 -25.60
C TRP A 166 -5.48 -11.87 -26.59
N HIS A 167 -4.75 -11.99 -27.69
CA HIS A 167 -4.89 -13.06 -28.68
C HIS A 167 -4.17 -14.34 -28.24
N GLU A 168 -4.78 -15.50 -28.42
CA GLU A 168 -4.13 -16.79 -28.11
C GLU A 168 -3.15 -17.16 -29.23
N PRO A 169 -2.03 -17.87 -28.93
CA PRO A 169 -1.17 -18.42 -29.98
C PRO A 169 -1.98 -19.46 -30.78
N GLY A 170 -2.43 -19.10 -31.98
CA GLY A 170 -3.31 -19.92 -32.80
C GLY A 170 -4.52 -19.21 -33.40
N ASP A 171 -4.78 -17.96 -33.00
CA ASP A 171 -5.67 -17.04 -33.72
C ASP A 171 -4.91 -16.36 -34.90
N ASP A 172 -4.03 -17.12 -35.56
CA ASP A 172 -3.46 -16.77 -36.87
C ASP A 172 -4.53 -17.07 -37.94
N ASP A 173 -5.67 -16.38 -37.88
CA ASP A 173 -6.43 -16.15 -39.10
C ASP A 173 -5.64 -15.07 -39.85
N ASP A 174 -4.78 -15.53 -40.77
CA ASP A 174 -4.13 -14.78 -41.83
C ASP A 174 -5.19 -14.14 -42.77
N ASP A 175 -6.07 -13.30 -42.24
CA ASP A 175 -6.88 -12.39 -43.03
C ASP A 175 -6.24 -11.00 -42.89
N ASP A 176 -5.40 -10.68 -43.88
CA ASP A 176 -4.95 -9.34 -44.27
C ASP A 176 -6.15 -8.45 -44.68
N ASP A 177 -7.18 -8.35 -43.83
CA ASP A 177 -8.23 -7.34 -43.95
C ASP A 177 -7.92 -6.24 -42.94
N ASP A 178 -7.28 -5.18 -43.47
CA ASP A 178 -7.12 -3.83 -42.89
C ASP A 178 -8.49 -3.16 -42.63
N ASP A 179 -9.40 -3.82 -41.91
CA ASP A 179 -10.70 -3.29 -41.50
C ASP A 179 -10.78 -3.28 -39.96
N ASP A 180 -10.28 -2.19 -39.36
CA ASP A 180 -10.86 -1.49 -38.19
C ASP A 180 -11.56 -2.33 -37.07
N ASP A 181 -11.03 -3.47 -36.63
CA ASP A 181 -11.49 -4.12 -35.38
C ASP A 181 -10.73 -3.55 -34.16
N ASP A 182 -10.80 -2.22 -34.04
CA ASP A 182 -10.07 -1.33 -33.12
C ASP A 182 -10.53 -1.44 -31.64
N ASP A 183 -11.20 -2.52 -31.22
CA ASP A 183 -11.90 -2.55 -29.92
C ASP A 183 -12.11 -3.94 -29.26
N TYR A 184 -11.45 -5.02 -29.72
CA TYR A 184 -11.62 -6.31 -29.03
C TYR A 184 -10.78 -6.41 -27.74
N ALA A 185 -11.33 -5.91 -26.64
CA ALA A 185 -10.86 -6.26 -25.31
C ALA A 185 -11.57 -7.52 -24.78
N PRO A 186 -10.84 -8.54 -24.31
CA PRO A 186 -11.44 -9.83 -23.96
C PRO A 186 -12.26 -9.80 -22.65
N SER A 187 -12.14 -8.75 -21.85
CA SER A 187 -12.83 -8.50 -20.57
C SER A 187 -12.67 -7.01 -20.20
N LYS A 188 -13.08 -6.58 -19.00
CA LYS A 188 -12.77 -5.25 -18.47
C LYS A 188 -11.29 -4.91 -18.67
N TYR A 189 -10.98 -3.81 -19.33
CA TYR A 189 -9.59 -3.35 -19.51
C TYR A 189 -9.43 -1.93 -19.02
N PHE A 190 -8.18 -1.56 -18.75
CA PHE A 190 -7.84 -0.22 -18.33
C PHE A 190 -6.39 0.09 -18.69
N ASN A 191 -6.10 1.37 -18.91
CA ASN A 191 -4.78 1.82 -19.27
C ASN A 191 -3.78 1.61 -18.12
N ASP A 192 -2.73 0.85 -18.41
CA ASP A 192 -1.61 0.51 -17.54
C ASP A 192 -0.33 1.15 -18.09
N HIS A 193 -0.12 2.41 -17.71
CA HIS A 193 0.93 3.29 -18.21
C HIS A 193 0.89 3.49 -19.74
N ALA A 194 1.61 2.67 -20.50
CA ALA A 194 1.77 2.86 -21.95
C ALA A 194 0.83 1.96 -22.78
N PHE A 195 0.19 0.99 -22.12
CA PHE A 195 -0.53 -0.09 -22.79
C PHE A 195 -1.75 -0.49 -21.97
N ASP A 196 -2.73 -1.13 -22.61
CA ASP A 196 -3.90 -1.60 -21.90
C ASP A 196 -3.69 -2.96 -21.23
N ARG A 197 -4.33 -3.12 -20.08
CA ARG A 197 -4.38 -4.37 -19.33
C ARG A 197 -5.82 -4.81 -19.16
N ALA A 198 -6.13 -6.03 -19.59
CA ALA A 198 -7.40 -6.68 -19.34
C ALA A 198 -7.40 -7.39 -17.97
N PHE A 199 -8.56 -7.41 -17.33
CA PHE A 199 -8.81 -7.92 -15.99
C PHE A 199 -9.95 -8.94 -16.00
N TRP A 200 -9.73 -10.07 -15.35
CA TRP A 200 -10.72 -11.11 -15.11
C TRP A 200 -11.05 -11.20 -13.62
N CYS A 201 -12.22 -11.77 -13.34
CA CYS A 201 -12.60 -12.10 -11.99
C CYS A 201 -11.67 -13.17 -11.40
N LEU A 202 -11.60 -13.25 -10.06
CA LEU A 202 -10.91 -14.33 -9.34
C LEU A 202 -11.41 -15.74 -9.70
N CYS A 203 -12.64 -15.87 -10.21
CA CYS A 203 -13.17 -17.15 -10.70
C CYS A 203 -12.88 -17.43 -12.18
N GLY A 204 -12.13 -16.55 -12.87
CA GLY A 204 -11.83 -16.63 -14.29
C GLY A 204 -12.90 -16.05 -15.21
N ALA A 205 -14.06 -15.63 -14.68
CA ALA A 205 -15.12 -15.02 -15.48
C ALA A 205 -14.71 -13.65 -16.05
N LYS A 206 -15.22 -13.34 -17.25
CA LYS A 206 -15.19 -11.99 -17.81
C LYS A 206 -15.92 -11.01 -16.87
N VAL A 207 -15.50 -9.76 -16.93
CA VAL A 207 -16.05 -8.67 -16.12
C VAL A 207 -16.47 -7.54 -17.04
N ASP A 208 -17.62 -6.93 -16.77
CA ASP A 208 -18.17 -5.83 -17.57
C ASP A 208 -17.32 -4.56 -17.44
N GLN A 209 -17.25 -3.75 -18.49
CA GLN A 209 -16.41 -2.53 -18.52
C GLN A 209 -16.78 -1.52 -17.43
N ASP A 210 -18.07 -1.41 -17.09
CA ASP A 210 -18.61 -0.50 -16.08
C ASP A 210 -18.40 -0.98 -14.64
N THR A 211 -17.90 -2.21 -14.45
CA THR A 211 -17.64 -2.76 -13.12
C THR A 211 -16.54 -1.96 -12.43
N ARG A 212 -16.83 -1.42 -11.24
CA ARG A 212 -15.84 -0.68 -10.44
C ARG A 212 -14.76 -1.61 -9.90
N PHE A 213 -13.50 -1.24 -10.10
CA PHE A 213 -12.38 -1.92 -9.45
C PHE A 213 -12.49 -1.89 -7.92
N ARG A 214 -12.04 -2.98 -7.29
CA ARG A 214 -11.86 -3.10 -5.85
C ARG A 214 -10.40 -3.07 -5.46
N CYS A 215 -10.14 -2.58 -4.26
CA CYS A 215 -8.83 -2.61 -3.66
C CYS A 215 -8.49 -4.03 -3.26
N THR A 216 -7.36 -4.57 -3.71
CA THR A 216 -6.90 -5.89 -3.26
C THR A 216 -6.55 -5.90 -1.77
N TRP A 217 -6.21 -4.74 -1.20
CA TRP A 217 -5.96 -4.62 0.22
C TRP A 217 -7.27 -4.72 0.98
N CYS A 218 -8.20 -3.76 0.90
CA CYS A 218 -9.41 -3.78 1.74
C CYS A 218 -10.65 -4.44 1.12
N LYS A 219 -10.58 -4.89 -0.13
CA LYS A 219 -11.71 -5.42 -0.93
C LYS A 219 -12.86 -4.43 -1.17
N ARG A 220 -12.80 -3.18 -0.68
CA ARG A 220 -13.80 -2.16 -1.02
C ARG A 220 -13.59 -1.60 -2.42
N ARG A 221 -14.67 -1.08 -3.00
CA ARG A 221 -14.65 -0.43 -4.31
C ARG A 221 -13.84 0.87 -4.27
N HIS A 222 -13.03 1.11 -5.28
CA HIS A 222 -12.41 2.41 -5.52
C HIS A 222 -13.43 3.41 -6.05
N LEU A 223 -13.08 4.70 -6.08
CA LEU A 223 -13.79 5.69 -6.89
C LEU A 223 -13.93 5.21 -8.35
N PRO A 224 -14.95 5.69 -9.10
CA PRO A 224 -14.99 5.43 -10.54
C PRO A 224 -13.68 5.90 -11.19
N GLU A 225 -13.26 5.19 -12.22
CA GLU A 225 -11.97 5.36 -12.88
C GLU A 225 -11.79 6.79 -13.42
N GLY A 226 -12.85 7.41 -13.93
CA GLY A 226 -12.85 8.81 -14.37
C GLY A 226 -12.58 9.83 -13.25
N GLU A 227 -12.67 9.45 -11.98
CA GLU A 227 -12.36 10.30 -10.83
C GLU A 227 -10.94 10.09 -10.27
N TRP A 228 -10.19 9.09 -10.76
CA TRP A 228 -8.88 8.73 -10.22
C TRP A 228 -7.85 9.85 -10.35
N TYR A 229 -7.87 10.60 -11.46
CA TYR A 229 -7.00 11.76 -11.63
C TYR A 229 -7.28 12.85 -10.59
N ARG A 230 -8.56 13.06 -10.26
CA ARG A 230 -8.97 14.03 -9.23
C ARG A 230 -8.51 13.56 -7.85
N GLU A 231 -8.73 12.28 -7.52
CA GLU A 231 -8.25 11.68 -6.28
C GLU A 231 -6.72 11.77 -6.17
N PHE A 232 -6.01 11.55 -7.27
CA PHE A 232 -4.56 11.71 -7.33
C PHE A 232 -4.16 13.13 -6.95
N ARG A 233 -4.73 14.15 -7.61
CA ARG A 233 -4.41 15.55 -7.28
C ARG A 233 -4.77 15.93 -5.84
N ASP A 234 -5.90 15.44 -5.34
CA ASP A 234 -6.45 15.88 -4.07
C ASP A 234 -5.84 15.14 -2.88
N VAL A 235 -5.37 13.91 -3.06
CA VAL A 235 -4.79 13.04 -2.02
C VAL A 235 -3.50 12.37 -2.47
N GLY A 236 -3.50 11.67 -3.61
CA GLY A 236 -2.42 10.79 -4.05
C GLY A 236 -1.07 11.47 -4.29
N SER A 237 -1.07 12.74 -4.73
CA SER A 237 0.12 13.55 -5.02
C SER A 237 0.65 14.30 -3.80
N LYS A 238 -0.12 14.35 -2.71
CA LYS A 238 0.23 15.11 -1.50
C LYS A 238 0.95 14.21 -0.52
N LEU A 239 2.06 14.69 0.04
CA LEU A 239 2.74 13.99 1.12
C LEU A 239 1.78 13.65 2.27
N PRO A 240 1.94 12.50 2.93
CA PRO A 240 1.13 12.16 4.08
C PRO A 240 1.36 13.20 5.19
N PHE A 241 0.32 13.94 5.56
CA PHE A 241 0.38 14.90 6.67
C PHE A 241 0.16 14.17 7.98
N PHE A 242 1.14 14.24 8.87
CA PHE A 242 1.08 13.69 10.21
C PHE A 242 1.02 14.78 11.27
N ASP A 243 0.58 16.00 10.92
CA ASP A 243 0.62 17.17 11.82
C ASP A 243 -0.16 16.99 13.14
N ASN A 244 -1.12 16.05 13.16
CA ASN A 244 -1.87 15.68 14.37
C ASN A 244 -1.11 14.69 15.29
N ASN A 245 0.01 14.16 14.83
CA ASN A 245 0.92 13.31 15.60
C ASN A 245 2.23 14.09 15.83
N PRO A 246 2.40 14.75 16.99
CA PRO A 246 3.58 15.58 17.28
C PRO A 246 4.88 14.80 17.27
N ASN A 247 4.80 13.46 17.33
CA ASN A 247 5.93 12.55 17.33
C ASN A 247 6.35 12.13 15.90
N TYR A 248 5.59 12.53 14.88
CA TYR A 248 5.94 12.31 13.48
C TYR A 248 6.64 13.55 12.92
N PRO A 249 7.87 13.45 12.39
CA PRO A 249 8.56 14.61 11.83
C PRO A 249 7.80 15.15 10.64
N ARG A 250 7.72 16.48 10.56
CA ARG A 250 7.11 17.17 9.43
C ARG A 250 7.97 16.93 8.20
N TRP A 251 7.34 16.46 7.12
CA TRP A 251 7.99 16.39 5.82
C TRP A 251 8.25 17.81 5.31
N THR A 252 9.49 18.28 5.44
CA THR A 252 9.92 19.56 4.87
C THR A 252 10.19 19.36 3.38
N THR A 253 9.35 19.96 2.54
CA THR A 253 9.64 20.07 1.10
C THR A 253 10.68 21.16 0.92
N ILE A 254 11.82 20.84 0.29
CA ILE A 254 12.81 21.83 -0.13
C ILE A 254 12.15 22.68 -1.22
N SER A 255 11.57 23.81 -0.85
CA SER A 255 11.14 24.84 -1.77
C SER A 255 11.97 26.10 -1.49
N GLY A 256 13.17 26.13 -2.07
CA GLY A 256 14.15 27.22 -1.95
C GLY A 256 15.46 26.87 -2.67
N GLU A 257 16.23 27.89 -3.10
CA GLU A 257 17.49 27.75 -3.87
C GLU A 257 18.61 26.98 -3.16
N ASP A 258 18.42 26.61 -1.89
CA ASP A 258 19.34 25.79 -1.12
C ASP A 258 19.13 24.30 -1.43
N ARG A 259 19.90 23.79 -2.39
CA ARG A 259 20.05 22.36 -2.72
C ARG A 259 20.74 21.53 -1.62
N HIS A 260 20.69 21.98 -0.38
CA HIS A 260 21.14 21.18 0.74
C HIS A 260 20.00 20.24 1.11
N TYR A 261 20.28 18.93 1.05
CA TYR A 261 19.44 17.90 1.63
C TYR A 261 18.96 18.40 3.00
N PRO A 262 17.65 18.52 3.27
CA PRO A 262 17.18 18.93 4.57
C PRO A 262 17.74 17.86 5.50
N ASN A 263 18.59 18.30 6.42
CA ASN A 263 19.06 17.47 7.52
C ASN A 263 17.78 16.86 8.10
N PRO A 264 17.54 15.53 7.95
CA PRO A 264 16.17 15.01 7.94
C PRO A 264 15.43 15.14 9.27
N TYR A 265 16.06 15.71 10.30
CA TYR A 265 15.49 15.81 11.62
C TYR A 265 15.88 17.14 12.29
N PRO A 266 14.96 18.10 12.50
CA PRO A 266 15.03 18.84 13.76
C PRO A 266 14.96 17.81 14.91
N ARG A 267 15.73 18.02 16.00
CA ARG A 267 15.63 17.18 17.21
C ARG A 267 14.15 17.08 17.58
N LEU A 268 13.59 15.88 17.46
CA LEU A 268 12.22 15.62 17.90
C LEU A 268 12.17 15.86 19.41
N GLY A 269 11.35 16.83 19.82
CA GLY A 269 11.13 17.24 21.20
C GLY A 269 10.38 16.18 22.00
N TYR A 270 10.99 15.01 22.17
CA TYR A 270 10.60 14.10 23.24
C TYR A 270 11.07 14.71 24.55
N ALA A 271 10.14 15.08 25.43
CA ALA A 271 10.41 15.18 26.86
C ALA A 271 9.98 13.85 27.48
N ARG A 272 10.96 12.98 27.77
CA ARG A 272 10.76 11.77 28.58
C ARG A 272 10.49 12.18 30.03
N PRO A 273 9.84 11.34 30.84
CA PRO A 273 9.88 11.51 32.29
C PRO A 273 11.35 11.52 32.76
N GLY A 274 11.87 12.70 33.09
CA GLY A 274 13.28 12.92 33.46
C GLY A 274 14.09 13.80 32.49
N ASP A 275 13.55 14.21 31.36
CA ASP A 275 14.22 15.18 30.48
C ASP A 275 14.01 16.59 31.04
N GLU A 276 15.06 17.16 31.65
CA GLU A 276 15.05 18.56 32.06
C GLU A 276 14.89 19.45 30.82
N ALA A 277 13.94 20.38 30.89
CA ALA A 277 13.60 21.29 29.82
C ALA A 277 14.84 22.10 29.39
N VAL A 278 15.43 21.72 28.25
CA VAL A 278 16.39 22.58 27.55
C VAL A 278 15.58 23.66 26.87
N THR A 279 15.32 24.75 27.59
CA THR A 279 14.92 26.02 27.00
C THR A 279 16.08 26.53 26.15
N SER A 280 15.86 26.74 24.86
CA SER A 280 16.80 27.49 24.02
C SER A 280 16.09 28.62 23.29
N LEU A 281 16.68 29.81 23.47
CA LEU A 281 16.51 31.06 22.74
C LEU A 281 16.55 30.88 21.22
#